data_AF-A0A7L8GD92-F1
#
_entry.id   AF-A0A7L8GD92-F1
#
_cell.length_a   1.000
_cell.length_b   1.000
_cell.length_c   1.000
_cell.angle_alpha   90.00
_cell.angle_beta   90.00
_cell.angle_gamma   90.00
#
_symmetry.space_group_name_H-M   'P 1'
#
loop_
_entity.id
_entity.type
_entity.pdbx_description
1 polymer ?
#
loop_
_entity_poly.entity_id
_entity_poly.type
_entity_poly.pdbx_seq_one_letter_code
_entity_poly.pdbx_strand_id
1 'polypeptide(L)'
;LYLTITLGLLFTMLQMMEYMMASFTMTDSVFGSIFFSTTGMHGLHVIIGTLFMMVCTYRMNMKHFTDKHHTGMEMMIWYWHFVDVVWLFLYLTF
;
A
#
# COMPACT_ATOMS: atom_id res chain seq x y z
N LEU A 1 -6.47 -11.20 -7.18
CA LEU A 1 -5.07 -11.03 -6.72
C LEU A 1 -4.16 -10.42 -7.78
N TYR A 2 -4.05 -10.97 -9.00
CA TYR A 2 -3.20 -10.35 -10.03
C TYR A 2 -3.60 -8.89 -10.32
N LEU A 3 -4.90 -8.64 -10.52
CA LEU A 3 -5.42 -7.28 -10.68
C LEU A 3 -5.15 -6.37 -9.46
N THR A 4 -5.26 -6.90 -8.23
CA THR A 4 -5.04 -6.11 -7.01
C THR A 4 -3.56 -5.75 -6.85
N ILE A 5 -2.65 -6.66 -7.22
CA ILE A 5 -1.21 -6.38 -7.26
C ILE A 5 -0.91 -5.31 -8.31
N THR A 6 -1.48 -5.41 -9.52
CA THR A 6 -1.25 -4.38 -10.56
C THR A 6 -1.78 -3.02 -10.14
N LEU A 7 -2.94 -2.96 -9.46
CA LEU A 7 -3.48 -1.71 -8.92
C LEU A 7 -2.63 -1.15 -7.78
N GLY A 8 -2.10 -1.99 -6.89
CA GLY A 8 -1.18 -1.55 -5.84
C GLY A 8 0.14 -0.99 -6.39
N LEU A 9 0.71 -1.61 -7.42
CA LEU A 9 1.89 -1.08 -8.10
C LEU A 9 1.58 0.26 -8.79
N LEU A 10 0.44 0.35 -9.47
CA LEU A 10 -0.01 1.58 -10.11
C LEU A 10 -0.19 2.71 -9.08
N PHE A 11 -0.77 2.41 -7.92
CA PHE A 11 -0.89 3.37 -6.82
C PHE A 11 0.48 3.91 -6.39
N THR A 12 1.47 3.04 -6.16
CA THR A 12 2.82 3.49 -5.75
C THR A 12 3.52 4.31 -6.83
N MET A 13 3.30 4.01 -8.12
CA MET A 13 3.82 4.82 -9.23
C MET A 13 3.17 6.21 -9.27
N LEU A 14 1.86 6.29 -9.09
CA LEU A 14 1.14 7.56 -9.04
C LEU A 14 1.57 8.39 -7.83
N GLN A 15 1.77 7.76 -6.66
CA GLN A 15 2.29 8.44 -5.46
C GLN A 15 3.69 9.01 -5.69
N MET A 16 4.56 8.27 -6.38
CA MET A 16 5.89 8.78 -6.74
C MET A 16 5.79 9.95 -7.73
N MET A 17 4.87 9.87 -8.71
CA MET A 17 4.63 10.96 -9.65
C MET A 17 4.15 12.23 -8.93
N GLU A 18 3.24 12.09 -7.97
CA GLU A 18 2.78 13.19 -7.11
C GLU A 18 3.96 13.86 -6.39
N TYR A 19 4.87 13.07 -5.78
CA TYR A 19 6.04 13.61 -5.10
C TYR A 19 7.02 14.35 -6.03
N MET A 20 7.16 13.89 -7.28
CA MET A 20 8.04 14.54 -8.26
C MET A 20 7.43 15.82 -8.84
N MET A 21 6.10 15.93 -8.88
CA MET A 21 5.36 17.08 -9.42
C MET A 21 4.94 18.09 -8.34
N ALA A 22 5.11 17.78 -7.06
CA ALA A 22 4.78 18.67 -5.96
C ALA A 22 5.56 19.99 -6.04
N SER A 23 4.87 21.10 -5.79
CA SER A 23 5.47 22.46 -5.78
C SER A 23 6.21 22.79 -4.48
N PHE A 24 6.25 21.86 -3.53
CA PHE A 24 6.90 21.99 -2.24
C PHE A 24 7.68 20.70 -1.90
N THR A 25 8.69 20.86 -1.06
CA THR A 25 9.55 19.78 -0.57
C THR A 25 9.32 19.52 0.93
N MET A 26 9.88 18.41 1.43
CA MET A 26 9.81 18.05 2.85
C MET A 26 10.40 19.11 3.79
N THR A 27 11.34 19.93 3.31
CA THR A 27 12.04 20.95 4.11
C THR A 27 11.41 22.34 4.03
N ASP A 28 10.39 22.55 3.20
CA ASP A 28 9.88 23.90 2.92
C ASP A 28 9.02 24.45 4.06
N SER A 29 8.29 23.60 4.77
CA SER A 29 7.41 24.02 5.86
C SER A 29 7.00 22.86 6.77
N VAL A 30 6.33 23.20 7.88
CA VAL A 30 5.68 22.20 8.76
C VAL A 30 4.61 21.40 8.01
N PHE A 31 3.91 22.00 7.06
CA PHE A 31 2.94 21.28 6.22
C PHE A 31 3.66 20.24 5.35
N GLY A 32 4.72 20.65 4.63
CA GLY A 32 5.50 19.75 3.77
C GLY A 32 6.10 18.58 4.55
N SER A 33 6.67 18.84 5.73
CA SER A 33 7.25 17.78 6.56
C SER A 33 6.22 16.77 7.05
N ILE A 34 5.03 17.21 7.48
CA ILE A 34 3.94 16.34 7.93
C ILE A 34 3.34 15.58 6.74
N PHE A 35 3.11 16.23 5.60
CA PHE A 35 2.61 15.59 4.38
C PHE A 35 3.53 14.43 3.97
N PHE A 36 4.79 14.70 3.61
CA PHE A 36 5.71 13.67 3.12
C PHE A 36 6.02 12.58 4.14
N SER A 37 6.05 12.90 5.45
CA SER A 37 6.28 11.88 6.47
C SER A 37 5.08 10.94 6.63
N THR A 38 3.84 11.45 6.64
CA THR A 38 2.64 10.63 6.82
C THR A 38 2.27 9.85 5.56
N THR A 39 2.24 10.50 4.39
CA THR A 39 1.98 9.83 3.11
C THR A 39 3.13 8.88 2.74
N GLY A 40 4.37 9.22 3.09
CA GLY A 40 5.55 8.36 2.90
C GLY A 40 5.49 7.09 3.74
N MET A 41 5.12 7.20 5.02
CA MET A 41 4.92 6.04 5.91
C MET A 41 3.82 5.12 5.37
N HIS A 42 2.69 5.71 4.96
CA HIS A 42 1.61 4.97 4.33
C HIS A 42 2.06 4.28 3.03
N GLY A 43 2.80 4.98 2.16
CA GLY A 43 3.36 4.41 0.94
C GLY A 43 4.27 3.20 1.21
N LEU A 44 5.08 3.23 2.27
CA LEU A 44 5.85 2.06 2.71
C LEU A 44 4.94 0.87 3.08
N HIS A 45 3.83 1.12 3.77
CA HIS A 45 2.86 0.07 4.08
C HIS A 45 2.18 -0.51 2.84
N VAL A 46 1.87 0.33 1.84
CA VAL A 46 1.36 -0.16 0.55
C VAL A 46 2.38 -1.07 -0.14
N ILE A 47 3.67 -0.71 -0.12
CA ILE A 47 4.74 -1.56 -0.69
C ILE A 47 4.83 -2.90 0.06
N ILE A 48 4.80 -2.89 1.39
CA ILE A 48 4.80 -4.13 2.20
C ILE A 48 3.55 -4.97 1.90
N GLY A 49 2.39 -4.35 1.77
CA GLY A 49 1.13 -5.02 1.43
C GLY A 49 1.16 -5.66 0.04
N THR A 50 1.73 -4.97 -0.96
CA THR A 50 1.85 -5.53 -2.32
C THR A 50 2.84 -6.69 -2.36
N LEU A 51 3.97 -6.61 -1.63
CA LEU A 51 4.89 -7.74 -1.43
C LEU A 51 4.20 -8.92 -0.74
N PHE A 52 3.41 -8.67 0.29
CA PHE A 52 2.67 -9.72 0.98
C PHE A 52 1.65 -10.38 0.06
N MET A 53 0.93 -9.61 -0.76
CA MET A 53 0.05 -10.15 -1.79
C MET A 53 0.80 -10.99 -2.83
N MET A 54 1.97 -10.52 -3.30
CA MET A 54 2.81 -11.28 -4.25
C MET A 54 3.24 -12.64 -3.68
N VAL A 55 3.68 -12.68 -2.41
CA VAL A 55 4.04 -13.94 -1.73
C VAL A 55 2.83 -14.86 -1.59
N CYS A 56 1.66 -14.33 -1.20
CA CYS A 56 0.43 -15.11 -1.10
C CYS A 56 -0.03 -15.64 -2.47
N THR A 57 0.06 -14.86 -3.55
CA THR A 57 -0.22 -15.37 -4.90
C THR A 57 0.72 -16.49 -5.32
N TYR A 58 2.02 -16.35 -5.04
CA TYR A 58 2.99 -17.39 -5.34
C TYR A 58 2.66 -18.70 -4.61
N ARG A 59 2.37 -18.61 -3.31
CA ARG A 59 1.95 -19.77 -2.49
C ARG A 59 0.64 -20.38 -2.97
N MET A 60 -0.30 -19.57 -3.44
CA MET A 60 -1.57 -20.03 -4.01
C MET A 60 -1.35 -20.83 -5.30
N ASN A 61 -0.46 -20.37 -6.18
CA ASN A 61 -0.11 -21.10 -7.41
C ASN A 61 0.57 -22.44 -7.13
N MET A 62 1.36 -22.51 -6.06
CA MET A 62 1.96 -23.77 -5.56
C MET A 62 0.97 -24.64 -4.77
N LYS A 63 -0.31 -24.26 -4.70
CA LYS A 63 -1.39 -24.99 -3.99
C LYS A 63 -1.11 -25.22 -2.50
N HIS A 64 -0.44 -24.27 -1.83
CA HIS A 64 -0.16 -24.34 -0.39
C HIS A 64 -1.35 -23.99 0.51
N PHE A 65 -2.45 -23.50 -0.06
CA PHE A 65 -3.66 -23.12 0.68
C PHE A 65 -4.79 -24.10 0.40
N THR A 66 -5.59 -24.37 1.43
CA THR A 66 -6.83 -25.15 1.34
C THR A 66 -7.98 -24.36 1.96
N ASP A 67 -9.22 -24.70 1.64
CA ASP A 67 -10.43 -24.00 2.14
C ASP A 67 -10.58 -23.99 3.67
N LYS A 68 -9.80 -24.80 4.39
CA LYS A 68 -9.77 -24.83 5.86
C LYS A 68 -8.49 -24.24 6.46
N HIS A 69 -7.45 -24.03 5.64
CA HIS A 69 -6.13 -23.61 6.11
C HIS A 69 -5.53 -22.56 5.16
N HIS A 70 -6.06 -21.34 5.25
CA HIS A 70 -5.65 -20.17 4.47
C HIS A 70 -5.41 -18.92 5.33
N THR A 71 -4.98 -19.10 6.58
CA THR A 71 -4.73 -17.99 7.53
C THR A 71 -3.79 -16.92 6.97
N GLY A 72 -2.73 -17.32 6.25
CA GLY A 72 -1.81 -16.37 5.62
C GLY A 72 -2.47 -15.50 4.54
N MET A 73 -3.46 -16.05 3.83
CA MET A 73 -4.25 -15.30 2.85
C MET A 73 -5.24 -14.37 3.56
N GLU A 74 -5.91 -14.81 4.62
CA GLU A 74 -6.78 -13.94 5.42
C GLU A 74 -6.03 -12.74 5.98
N MET A 75 -4.86 -12.96 6.58
CA MET A 75 -4.03 -11.88 7.13
C MET A 75 -3.60 -10.88 6.05
N MET A 76 -3.34 -11.35 4.83
CA MET A 76 -3.04 -10.49 3.68
C MET A 76 -4.25 -9.63 3.30
N ILE A 77 -5.47 -10.19 3.28
CA ILE A 77 -6.70 -9.43 3.00
C ILE A 77 -6.92 -8.35 4.06
N TRP A 78 -6.80 -8.74 5.34
CA TRP A 78 -6.95 -7.80 6.46
C TRP A 78 -5.92 -6.66 6.41
N TYR A 79 -4.66 -6.99 6.13
CA TYR A 79 -3.62 -5.98 5.98
C TYR A 79 -3.92 -5.01 4.83
N TRP A 80 -4.39 -5.52 3.70
CA TRP A 80 -4.73 -4.67 2.55
C TRP A 80 -5.89 -3.72 2.87
N HIS A 81 -6.97 -4.21 3.48
CA HIS A 81 -8.08 -3.36 3.90
C HIS A 81 -7.69 -2.34 4.98
N PHE A 82 -6.79 -2.70 5.90
CA PHE A 82 -6.24 -1.75 6.87
C PHE A 82 -5.54 -0.59 6.15
N VAL A 83 -4.68 -0.90 5.16
CA VAL A 83 -3.99 0.11 4.37
C VAL A 83 -5.01 0.99 3.63
N ASP A 84 -6.02 0.41 2.97
CA ASP A 84 -7.07 1.18 2.27
C ASP A 84 -7.78 2.19 3.19
N VAL A 85 -8.13 1.76 4.41
CA VAL A 85 -8.81 2.64 5.38
C VAL A 85 -7.91 3.78 5.83
N VAL A 86 -6.63 3.52 6.11
CA VAL A 86 -5.65 4.57 6.46
C VAL A 86 -5.52 5.58 5.33
N TRP A 87 -5.51 5.12 4.07
CA TRP A 87 -5.43 6.02 2.93
C TRP A 87 -6.64 6.96 2.82
N LEU A 88 -7.86 6.44 3.03
CA LEU A 88 -9.07 7.27 3.00
C LEU A 88 -9.01 8.41 4.03
N PHE A 89 -8.47 8.14 5.23
CA PHE A 89 -8.27 9.20 6.21
C PHE A 89 -7.23 10.21 5.78
N LEU A 90 -6.06 9.77 5.28
CA LEU A 90 -5.01 10.67 4.80
C LEU A 90 -5.51 11.58 3.67
N TYR A 91 -6.19 11.00 2.67
CA TYR A 91 -6.74 11.72 1.52
C TYR A 91 -7.81 12.75 1.90
N LEU A 92 -8.58 12.51 2.97
CA LEU A 92 -9.55 13.48 3.46
C LEU A 92 -8.91 14.61 4.27
N THR A 93 -7.76 14.35 4.89
CA THR A 93 -7.07 15.32 5.75
C THR A 93 -6.09 16.24 5.02
N PHE A 94 -5.52 15.80 3.91
CA PHE A 94 -4.57 16.56 3.08
C PHE A 94 -5.21 16.98 1.76
#